data_AF-A0A091E0X1-F1
#
_entry.id   AF-A0A091E0X1-F1
#
_cell.length_a   1.000
_cell.length_b   1.000
_cell.length_c   1.000
_cell.angle_alpha   90.00
_cell.angle_beta   90.00
_cell.angle_gamma   90.00
#
_symmetry.space_group_name_H-M   'P 1'
#
loop_
_entity.id
_entity.type
_entity.pdbx_description
1 polymer ?
#
loop_
_entity_poly.entity_id
_entity_poly.type
_entity_poly.pdbx_seq_one_letter_code
_entity_poly.pdbx_strand_id
1 'polypeptide(L)'
;MLSLKLPKLFNIDQVPQVFHEQGILFGYRHPQSSATACVLSLFQMTNETLNIWTHLLPFWFFVWRFVTALCVTDIWNDSYSWPMLVYMCTSCVYPLASSCAHTFSSMSKKARHICYFLDYGAVNLFSLGSAIAYSAYTFPDALVRTAFRNYYVALAVFNTSLSTGLSCYSRFLEVQKPGLSKLLRILAFAYPYIWDSFPIFYRLLLFPGVSAQNEAILYHWKHMAMTLLASFFYSAHLPERLAPGLFDYVGHSHQLFHVCVILATHMQTEAILLDKALRREWLLAVSQPFSFLQIAAALLLCLIFSLGNIIYFSAALYQTPEPESQKKET
;
A
#
# COMPACT_ATOMS: atom_id res chain seq x y z
N MET A 1 32.37 21.57 16.45
CA MET A 1 30.97 21.71 15.98
C MET A 1 30.87 21.12 14.58
N LEU A 2 30.30 19.92 14.43
CA LEU A 2 29.96 19.38 13.11
C LEU A 2 28.77 20.19 12.57
N SER A 3 29.05 21.23 11.78
CA SER A 3 28.03 21.90 11.00
C SER A 3 27.57 20.94 9.91
N LEU A 4 26.54 20.13 10.19
CA LEU A 4 25.84 19.38 9.14
C LEU A 4 25.22 20.40 8.18
N LYS A 5 25.92 20.71 7.09
CA LYS A 5 25.33 21.47 5.98
C LYS A 5 24.31 20.56 5.32
N LEU A 6 23.02 20.84 5.57
CA LEU A 6 21.94 20.16 4.88
C LEU A 6 22.06 20.39 3.36
N PRO A 7 21.83 19.37 2.51
CA PRO A 7 21.88 19.52 1.07
C PRO A 7 20.96 20.64 0.56
N LYS A 8 21.39 21.38 -0.47
CA LYS A 8 20.55 22.37 -1.14
C LYS A 8 19.33 21.69 -1.78
N LEU A 9 18.16 22.29 -1.64
CA LEU A 9 16.93 21.87 -2.31
C LEU A 9 16.75 22.57 -3.66
N PHE A 10 15.98 21.93 -4.52
CA PHE A 10 15.81 22.29 -5.93
C PHE A 10 14.36 22.66 -6.23
N ASN A 11 14.21 23.48 -7.26
CA ASN A 11 12.92 23.80 -7.87
C ASN A 11 12.60 22.76 -8.95
N ILE A 12 11.33 22.68 -9.35
CA ILE A 12 10.85 21.76 -10.39
C ILE A 12 11.66 21.88 -11.70
N ASP A 13 12.02 23.10 -12.12
CA ASP A 13 12.78 23.35 -13.35
C ASP A 13 14.23 22.85 -13.30
N GLN A 14 14.73 22.53 -12.10
CA GLN A 14 16.11 22.09 -11.90
C GLN A 14 16.23 20.57 -11.77
N VAL A 15 15.12 19.83 -11.77
CA VAL A 15 15.10 18.38 -11.70
C VAL A 15 14.51 17.76 -12.97
N PRO A 16 14.94 16.57 -13.39
CA PRO A 16 14.39 15.90 -14.58
C PRO A 16 12.89 15.62 -14.42
N GLN A 17 12.17 15.63 -15.54
CA GLN A 17 10.70 15.46 -15.58
C GLN A 17 10.17 14.22 -14.85
N VAL A 18 10.95 13.13 -14.81
CA VAL A 18 10.57 11.90 -14.09
C VAL A 18 10.43 12.08 -12.57
N PHE A 19 10.98 13.17 -12.02
CA PHE A 19 10.87 13.54 -10.61
C PHE A 19 9.74 14.54 -10.33
N HIS A 20 9.11 15.10 -11.36
CA HIS A 20 8.10 16.15 -11.20
C HIS A 20 6.84 15.58 -10.57
N GLU A 21 6.31 16.31 -9.58
CA GLU A 21 5.01 16.04 -8.99
C GLU A 21 4.03 17.16 -9.38
N GLN A 22 2.78 16.80 -9.66
CA GLN A 22 1.77 17.76 -10.10
C GLN A 22 1.50 18.80 -9.00
N GLY A 23 1.64 20.08 -9.33
CA GLY A 23 1.35 21.19 -8.40
C GLY A 23 2.46 21.49 -7.38
N ILE A 24 3.58 20.74 -7.41
CA ILE A 24 4.71 20.90 -6.49
C ILE A 24 5.87 21.62 -7.18
N LEU A 25 6.24 22.81 -6.71
CA LEU A 25 7.22 23.66 -7.39
C LEU A 25 8.61 23.67 -6.73
N PHE A 26 8.68 23.45 -5.43
CA PHE A 26 9.87 23.58 -4.59
C PHE A 26 10.09 22.35 -3.69
N GLY A 27 11.27 22.28 -3.07
CA GLY A 27 11.56 21.29 -2.03
C GLY A 27 12.14 19.97 -2.54
N TYR A 28 12.48 19.87 -3.82
CA TYR A 28 13.04 18.65 -4.42
C TYR A 28 14.47 18.38 -3.94
N ARG A 29 14.76 17.11 -3.67
CA ARG A 29 16.12 16.64 -3.37
C ARG A 29 16.93 16.43 -4.65
N HIS A 30 18.25 16.46 -4.56
CA HIS A 30 19.12 16.25 -5.73
C HIS A 30 18.85 14.88 -6.37
N PRO A 31 18.62 14.77 -7.69
CA PRO A 31 18.29 13.51 -8.40
C PRO A 31 19.35 12.40 -8.38
N GLN A 32 20.51 12.68 -7.79
CA GLN A 32 21.63 11.75 -7.60
C GLN A 32 22.10 11.78 -6.15
N SER A 33 21.15 11.83 -5.22
CA SER A 33 21.48 11.86 -3.79
C SER A 33 22.15 10.55 -3.37
N SER A 34 23.20 10.61 -2.54
CA SER A 34 23.76 9.41 -1.93
C SER A 34 22.75 8.78 -0.96
N ALA A 35 22.89 7.49 -0.64
CA ALA A 35 22.04 6.83 0.35
C ALA A 35 22.08 7.55 1.71
N THR A 36 23.27 8.00 2.12
CA THR A 36 23.45 8.81 3.35
C THR A 36 22.68 10.13 3.27
N ALA A 37 22.74 10.84 2.15
CA ALA A 37 21.97 12.08 1.97
C ALA A 37 20.46 11.83 2.02
N CYS A 38 19.98 10.70 1.47
CA CYS A 38 18.58 10.30 1.56
C CYS A 38 18.16 10.05 3.01
N VAL A 39 18.97 9.34 3.80
CA VAL A 39 18.69 9.10 5.22
C VAL A 39 18.71 10.40 6.04
N LEU A 40 19.69 11.27 5.80
CA LEU A 40 19.74 12.57 6.48
C LEU A 40 18.55 13.47 6.11
N SER A 41 17.98 13.30 4.91
CA SER A 41 16.81 14.08 4.46
C SER A 41 15.53 13.80 5.26
N LEU A 42 15.46 12.73 6.04
CA LEU A 42 14.36 12.49 6.99
C LEU A 42 14.20 13.66 7.98
N PHE A 43 15.30 14.35 8.30
CA PHE A 43 15.34 15.46 9.25
C PHE A 43 15.47 16.82 8.56
N GLN A 44 15.32 16.88 7.24
CA GLN A 44 15.25 18.11 6.46
C GLN A 44 13.83 18.28 5.94
N MET A 45 13.31 19.52 5.92
CA MET A 45 12.01 19.79 5.32
C MET A 45 12.13 19.82 3.80
N THR A 46 11.57 18.79 3.14
CA THR A 46 11.54 18.57 1.70
C THR A 46 10.11 18.29 1.26
N ASN A 47 9.84 18.27 -0.03
CA ASN A 47 8.51 17.89 -0.53
C ASN A 47 8.12 16.43 -0.21
N GLU A 48 9.08 15.60 0.21
CA GLU A 48 8.90 14.18 0.52
C GLU A 48 8.86 13.90 2.02
N THR A 49 9.21 14.87 2.88
CA THR A 49 9.40 14.63 4.32
C THR A 49 8.14 14.10 4.97
N LEU A 50 6.98 14.72 4.72
CA LEU A 50 5.74 14.20 5.28
C LEU A 50 5.31 12.90 4.59
N ASN A 51 5.57 12.68 3.29
CA ASN A 51 5.30 11.39 2.66
C ASN A 51 6.04 10.23 3.37
N ILE A 52 7.29 10.48 3.79
CA ILE A 52 8.11 9.54 4.56
C ILE A 52 7.51 9.34 5.96
N TRP A 53 7.32 10.42 6.72
CA TRP A 53 6.92 10.34 8.13
C TRP A 53 5.49 9.85 8.35
N THR A 54 4.57 10.14 7.43
CA THR A 54 3.19 9.65 7.50
C THR A 54 3.09 8.13 7.37
N HIS A 55 4.12 7.44 6.86
CA HIS A 55 4.19 5.98 6.89
C HIS A 55 5.20 5.45 7.93
N LEU A 56 6.32 6.14 8.14
CA LEU A 56 7.34 5.70 9.10
C LEU A 56 6.85 5.65 10.55
N LEU A 57 6.08 6.65 10.98
CA LEU A 57 5.54 6.67 12.35
C LEU A 57 4.46 5.58 12.53
N PRO A 58 3.47 5.44 11.62
CA PRO A 58 2.50 4.35 11.73
C PRO A 58 3.08 2.95 11.58
N PHE A 59 4.19 2.78 10.84
CA PHE A 59 4.92 1.51 10.82
C PHE A 59 5.26 1.04 12.23
N TRP A 60 5.83 1.90 13.08
CA TRP A 60 6.17 1.54 14.46
C TRP A 60 4.93 1.25 15.32
N PHE A 61 3.83 1.97 15.08
CA PHE A 61 2.56 1.66 15.73
C PHE A 61 2.04 0.25 15.36
N PHE A 62 2.04 -0.11 14.07
CA PHE A 62 1.63 -1.44 13.64
C PHE A 62 2.58 -2.55 14.11
N VAL A 63 3.89 -2.29 14.15
CA VAL A 63 4.88 -3.21 14.73
C VAL A 63 4.59 -3.45 16.19
N TRP A 64 4.34 -2.40 16.98
CA TRP A 64 3.98 -2.55 18.40
C TRP A 64 2.72 -3.43 18.57
N ARG A 65 1.68 -3.18 17.77
CA ARG A 65 0.47 -4.01 17.79
C ARG A 65 0.74 -5.46 17.40
N PHE A 66 1.53 -5.68 16.36
CA PHE A 66 1.87 -7.01 15.86
C PHE A 66 2.68 -7.80 16.89
N VAL A 67 3.72 -7.19 17.47
CA VAL A 67 4.51 -7.80 18.54
C VAL A 67 3.64 -8.10 19.76
N THR A 68 2.76 -7.19 20.15
CA THR A 68 1.80 -7.43 21.24
C THR A 68 0.93 -8.65 20.94
N ALA A 69 0.39 -8.77 19.73
CA ALA A 69 -0.41 -9.92 19.31
C ALA A 69 0.40 -11.23 19.33
N LEU A 70 1.67 -11.21 18.90
CA LEU A 70 2.57 -12.37 18.96
C LEU A 70 2.84 -12.81 20.41
N CYS A 71 2.96 -11.86 21.35
CA CYS A 71 3.24 -12.16 22.76
C CYS A 71 2.04 -12.79 23.50
N VAL A 72 0.80 -12.49 23.09
CA VAL A 72 -0.41 -12.95 23.78
C VAL A 72 -1.11 -14.14 23.09
N THR A 73 -0.70 -14.49 21.88
CA THR A 73 -1.29 -15.58 21.09
C THR A 73 -0.44 -16.84 21.24
N ASP A 74 -1.06 -17.99 21.50
CA ASP A 74 -0.39 -19.29 21.36
C ASP A 74 -0.26 -19.65 19.87
N ILE A 75 0.78 -19.10 19.22
CA ILE A 75 1.02 -19.22 17.79
C ILE A 75 1.07 -20.68 17.33
N TRP A 76 1.53 -21.60 18.19
CA TRP A 76 1.72 -23.00 17.80
C TRP A 76 0.41 -23.77 17.73
N ASN A 77 -0.54 -23.46 18.62
CA ASN A 77 -1.78 -24.23 18.75
C ASN A 77 -3.04 -23.46 18.29
N ASP A 78 -2.97 -22.13 18.13
CA ASP A 78 -4.11 -21.31 17.73
C ASP A 78 -4.11 -20.96 16.22
N SER A 79 -4.40 -21.96 15.40
CA SER A 79 -4.51 -21.79 13.94
C SER A 79 -5.60 -20.78 13.53
N TYR A 80 -6.59 -20.57 14.38
CA TYR A 80 -7.62 -19.56 14.18
C TYR A 80 -7.06 -18.14 14.19
N SER A 81 -5.91 -17.88 14.83
CA SER A 81 -5.28 -16.56 14.87
C SER A 81 -4.28 -16.29 13.75
N TRP A 82 -3.84 -17.30 12.98
CA TRP A 82 -2.83 -17.11 11.92
C TRP A 82 -3.24 -16.11 10.82
N PRO A 83 -4.49 -16.12 10.29
CA PRO A 83 -4.92 -15.11 9.31
C PRO A 83 -4.75 -13.67 9.81
N MET A 84 -5.04 -13.43 11.10
CA MET A 84 -4.83 -12.12 11.72
C MET A 84 -3.35 -11.76 11.80
N LEU A 85 -2.49 -12.68 12.21
CA LEU A 85 -1.04 -12.44 12.29
C LEU A 85 -0.44 -12.12 10.92
N VAL A 86 -0.91 -12.79 9.86
CA VAL A 86 -0.52 -12.48 8.48
C VAL A 86 -0.93 -11.07 8.09
N TYR A 87 -2.19 -10.70 8.33
CA TYR A 87 -2.68 -9.34 8.07
C TYR A 87 -1.90 -8.27 8.84
N MET A 88 -1.59 -8.50 10.12
CA MET A 88 -0.80 -7.56 10.93
C MET A 88 0.64 -7.44 10.42
N CYS A 89 1.25 -8.54 10.01
CA CYS A 89 2.57 -8.54 9.39
C CYS A 89 2.58 -7.71 8.10
N THR A 90 1.64 -7.94 7.19
CA THR A 90 1.58 -7.17 5.94
C THR A 90 1.20 -5.70 6.17
N SER A 91 0.43 -5.39 7.22
CA SER A 91 0.15 -4.01 7.69
C SER A 91 1.41 -3.28 8.20
N CYS A 92 2.46 -4.01 8.60
CA CYS A 92 3.77 -3.42 8.92
C CYS A 92 4.61 -3.25 7.64
N VAL A 93 4.59 -4.22 6.73
CA VAL A 93 5.47 -4.24 5.55
C VAL A 93 5.17 -3.09 4.59
N TYR A 94 3.90 -2.82 4.27
CA TYR A 94 3.57 -1.79 3.28
C TYR A 94 3.96 -0.35 3.68
N PRO A 95 3.72 0.16 4.93
CA PRO A 95 4.15 1.50 5.28
C PRO A 95 5.68 1.61 5.33
N LEU A 96 6.38 0.55 5.75
CA LEU A 96 7.83 0.53 5.71
C LEU A 96 8.35 0.64 4.26
N ALA A 97 7.81 -0.15 3.34
CA ALA A 97 8.19 -0.13 1.93
C ALA A 97 7.91 1.23 1.29
N SER A 98 6.74 1.83 1.56
CA SER A 98 6.38 3.17 1.09
C SER A 98 7.34 4.25 1.63
N SER A 99 7.59 4.25 2.95
CA SER A 99 8.54 5.18 3.58
C SER A 99 9.95 5.04 2.99
N CYS A 100 10.43 3.82 2.77
CA CYS A 100 11.71 3.56 2.11
C CYS A 100 11.71 4.06 0.67
N ALA A 101 10.62 3.84 -0.08
CA ALA A 101 10.52 4.28 -1.46
C ALA A 101 10.62 5.80 -1.57
N HIS A 102 9.86 6.53 -0.76
CA HIS A 102 9.95 8.00 -0.68
C HIS A 102 11.32 8.46 -0.17
N THR A 103 11.97 7.73 0.73
CA THR A 103 13.31 8.07 1.21
C THR A 103 14.36 7.96 0.10
N PHE A 104 14.40 6.85 -0.63
CA PHE A 104 15.47 6.53 -1.57
C PHE A 104 15.16 6.88 -3.04
N SER A 105 13.96 7.38 -3.34
CA SER A 105 13.55 7.74 -4.70
C SER A 105 14.43 8.79 -5.37
N SER A 106 15.13 9.65 -4.60
CA SER A 106 16.02 10.68 -5.12
C SER A 106 17.43 10.20 -5.48
N MET A 107 17.75 8.90 -5.31
CA MET A 107 19.12 8.40 -5.57
C MET A 107 19.49 8.35 -7.05
N SER A 108 18.53 8.03 -7.91
CA SER A 108 18.65 8.03 -9.37
C SER A 108 17.30 7.80 -10.02
N LYS A 109 17.18 8.04 -11.33
CA LYS A 109 15.97 7.69 -12.10
C LYS A 109 15.61 6.20 -11.96
N LYS A 110 16.61 5.31 -11.97
CA LYS A 110 16.42 3.86 -11.85
C LYS A 110 16.02 3.47 -10.43
N ALA A 111 16.69 4.01 -9.42
CA ALA A 111 16.35 3.79 -8.02
C ALA A 111 14.91 4.23 -7.72
N ARG A 112 14.46 5.38 -8.27
CA ARG A 112 13.06 5.84 -8.17
C ARG A 112 12.06 4.78 -8.63
N HIS A 113 12.29 4.17 -9.79
CA HIS A 113 11.40 3.13 -10.29
C HIS A 113 11.42 1.88 -9.42
N ILE A 114 12.60 1.37 -9.06
CA ILE A 114 12.74 0.16 -8.24
C ILE A 114 12.11 0.35 -6.86
N CYS A 115 12.33 1.52 -6.23
CA CYS A 115 11.70 1.91 -4.98
C CYS A 115 10.18 1.83 -5.07
N TYR A 116 9.58 2.43 -6.09
CA TYR A 116 8.12 2.38 -6.25
C TYR A 116 7.60 1.01 -6.70
N PHE A 117 8.39 0.18 -7.39
CA PHE A 117 8.02 -1.22 -7.65
C PHE A 117 7.90 -2.03 -6.36
N LEU A 118 8.84 -1.84 -5.43
CA LEU A 118 8.81 -2.46 -4.11
C LEU A 118 7.61 -1.95 -3.28
N ASP A 119 7.34 -0.65 -3.32
CA ASP A 119 6.16 -0.05 -2.67
C ASP A 119 4.86 -0.66 -3.21
N TYR A 120 4.66 -0.67 -4.53
CA TYR A 120 3.47 -1.26 -5.16
C TYR A 120 3.31 -2.75 -4.82
N GLY A 121 4.41 -3.52 -4.84
CA GLY A 121 4.39 -4.92 -4.43
C GLY A 121 3.99 -5.10 -2.97
N ALA A 122 4.46 -4.24 -2.07
CA ALA A 122 4.11 -4.28 -0.66
C ALA A 122 2.65 -3.92 -0.40
N VAL A 123 2.10 -2.92 -1.11
CA VAL A 123 0.66 -2.59 -1.05
C VAL A 123 -0.19 -3.77 -1.54
N ASN A 124 0.20 -4.42 -2.63
CA ASN A 124 -0.55 -5.58 -3.14
C ASN A 124 -0.41 -6.83 -2.25
N LEU A 125 0.70 -6.98 -1.52
CA LEU A 125 0.87 -8.00 -0.49
C LEU A 125 -0.04 -7.71 0.73
N PHE A 126 -0.17 -6.44 1.13
CA PHE A 126 -1.14 -6.03 2.13
C PHE A 126 -2.59 -6.32 1.71
N SER A 127 -2.91 -6.13 0.43
CA SER A 127 -4.20 -6.55 -0.16
C SER A 127 -4.46 -8.03 0.08
N LEU A 128 -3.51 -8.92 -0.25
CA LEU A 128 -3.64 -10.35 0.02
C LEU A 128 -3.82 -10.66 1.51
N GLY A 129 -3.07 -10.00 2.39
CA GLY A 129 -3.26 -10.15 3.84
C GLY A 129 -4.68 -9.78 4.28
N SER A 130 -5.26 -8.72 3.70
CA SER A 130 -6.65 -8.32 3.91
C SER A 130 -7.63 -9.38 3.43
N ALA A 131 -7.43 -9.93 2.23
CA ALA A 131 -8.26 -11.00 1.68
C ALA A 131 -8.24 -12.25 2.59
N ILE A 132 -7.06 -12.66 3.07
CA ILE A 132 -6.92 -13.80 3.98
C ILE A 132 -7.70 -13.55 5.28
N ALA A 133 -7.54 -12.38 5.90
CA ALA A 133 -8.25 -12.04 7.13
C ALA A 133 -9.77 -11.91 6.93
N TYR A 134 -10.21 -11.27 5.84
CA TYR A 134 -11.63 -11.16 5.54
C TYR A 134 -12.27 -12.52 5.23
N SER A 135 -11.58 -13.41 4.52
CA SER A 135 -12.03 -14.78 4.28
C SER A 135 -12.15 -15.60 5.56
N ALA A 136 -11.28 -15.34 6.55
CA ALA A 136 -11.29 -16.02 7.83
C ALA A 136 -12.38 -15.51 8.78
N TYR A 137 -12.57 -14.19 8.88
CA TYR A 137 -13.35 -13.58 9.97
C TYR A 137 -14.55 -12.77 9.53
N THR A 138 -14.52 -12.19 8.33
CA THR A 138 -15.51 -11.20 7.86
C THR A 138 -16.45 -11.78 6.80
N PHE A 139 -16.15 -12.96 6.25
CA PHE A 139 -16.92 -13.57 5.15
C PHE A 139 -18.41 -13.71 5.48
N PRO A 140 -19.32 -13.47 4.53
CA PRO A 140 -20.77 -13.49 4.81
C PRO A 140 -21.29 -14.88 5.18
N ASP A 141 -22.27 -14.91 6.07
CA ASP A 141 -22.81 -16.15 6.65
C ASP A 141 -23.34 -17.12 5.57
N ALA A 142 -24.07 -16.58 4.58
CA ALA A 142 -24.63 -17.34 3.47
C ALA A 142 -23.56 -17.93 2.53
N LEU A 143 -22.37 -17.31 2.45
CA LEU A 143 -21.33 -17.67 1.49
C LEU A 143 -20.18 -18.46 2.11
N VAL A 144 -20.09 -18.53 3.45
CA VAL A 144 -18.93 -19.11 4.14
C VAL A 144 -18.71 -20.61 3.86
N ARG A 145 -19.76 -21.34 3.46
CA ARG A 145 -19.70 -22.77 3.11
C ARG A 145 -19.70 -23.04 1.60
N THR A 146 -19.64 -21.99 0.78
CA THR A 146 -19.75 -22.12 -0.67
C THR A 146 -18.38 -22.29 -1.33
N ALA A 147 -18.36 -22.83 -2.54
CA ALA A 147 -17.15 -22.91 -3.35
C ALA A 147 -16.52 -21.53 -3.60
N PHE A 148 -17.31 -20.46 -3.60
CA PHE A 148 -16.82 -19.09 -3.76
C PHE A 148 -15.78 -18.73 -2.69
N ARG A 149 -16.02 -19.06 -1.41
CA ARG A 149 -15.02 -18.85 -0.35
C ARG A 149 -13.73 -19.63 -0.59
N ASN A 150 -13.85 -20.87 -1.10
CA ASN A 150 -12.69 -21.74 -1.31
C ASN A 150 -11.74 -21.18 -2.38
N TYR A 151 -12.27 -20.55 -3.44
CA TYR A 151 -11.46 -19.92 -4.48
C TYR A 151 -11.07 -18.48 -4.18
N TYR A 152 -11.71 -17.84 -3.20
CA TYR A 152 -11.56 -16.42 -2.91
C TYR A 152 -10.10 -15.98 -2.69
N VAL A 153 -9.36 -16.70 -1.84
CA VAL A 153 -7.95 -16.39 -1.56
C VAL A 153 -7.04 -16.71 -2.75
N ALA A 154 -7.31 -17.79 -3.48
CA ALA A 154 -6.53 -18.13 -4.67
C ALA A 154 -6.66 -17.05 -5.77
N LEU A 155 -7.87 -16.53 -5.96
CA LEU A 155 -8.12 -15.41 -6.86
C LEU A 155 -7.49 -14.11 -6.33
N ALA A 156 -7.46 -13.89 -5.02
CA ALA A 156 -6.73 -12.76 -4.44
C ALA A 156 -5.21 -12.83 -4.75
N VAL A 157 -4.59 -14.02 -4.66
CA VAL A 157 -3.17 -14.22 -5.05
C VAL A 157 -2.94 -13.87 -6.53
N PHE A 158 -3.84 -14.31 -7.41
CA PHE A 158 -3.78 -13.96 -8.83
C PHE A 158 -3.92 -12.44 -9.04
N ASN A 159 -4.91 -11.82 -8.38
CA ASN A 159 -5.17 -10.38 -8.46
C ASN A 159 -3.96 -9.57 -7.98
N THR A 160 -3.32 -9.96 -6.87
CA THR A 160 -2.08 -9.33 -6.35
C THR A 160 -0.95 -9.39 -7.37
N SER A 161 -0.77 -10.53 -8.04
CA SER A 161 0.28 -10.73 -9.03
C SER A 161 0.05 -9.86 -10.27
N LEU A 162 -1.17 -9.87 -10.80
CA LEU A 162 -1.58 -9.03 -11.93
C LEU A 162 -1.42 -7.55 -11.61
N SER A 163 -1.90 -7.13 -10.43
CA SER A 163 -1.87 -5.74 -9.97
C SER A 163 -0.44 -5.25 -9.79
N THR A 164 0.47 -6.08 -9.28
CA THR A 164 1.89 -5.74 -9.18
C THR A 164 2.50 -5.51 -10.55
N GLY A 165 2.20 -6.39 -11.53
CA GLY A 165 2.65 -6.23 -12.90
C GLY A 165 2.12 -4.95 -13.55
N LEU A 166 0.82 -4.67 -13.42
CA LEU A 166 0.19 -3.46 -13.96
C LEU A 166 0.76 -2.18 -13.33
N SER A 167 0.94 -2.14 -12.01
CA SER A 167 1.54 -1.00 -11.32
C SER A 167 2.99 -0.76 -11.73
N CYS A 168 3.80 -1.82 -11.88
CA CYS A 168 5.17 -1.70 -12.37
C CYS A 168 5.20 -1.19 -13.82
N TYR A 169 4.38 -1.78 -14.71
CA TYR A 169 4.28 -1.35 -16.10
C TYR A 169 3.84 0.12 -16.24
N SER A 170 2.93 0.59 -15.36
CA SER A 170 2.44 1.97 -15.38
C SER A 170 3.57 3.00 -15.30
N ARG A 171 4.68 2.70 -14.61
CA ARG A 171 5.82 3.62 -14.45
C ARG A 171 6.56 3.88 -15.77
N PHE A 172 6.67 2.88 -16.65
CA PHE A 172 7.28 3.04 -17.97
C PHE A 172 6.50 4.00 -18.88
N LEU A 173 5.19 4.10 -18.65
CA LEU A 173 4.29 4.96 -19.40
C LEU A 173 4.14 6.36 -18.81
N GLU A 174 4.67 6.63 -17.63
CA GLU A 174 4.38 7.85 -16.87
C GLU A 174 4.71 9.13 -17.63
N VAL A 175 5.85 9.14 -18.35
CA VAL A 175 6.26 10.31 -19.15
C VAL A 175 5.60 10.33 -20.52
N GLN A 176 5.51 9.17 -21.20
CA GLN A 176 5.06 9.10 -22.59
C GLN A 176 3.52 9.13 -22.74
N LYS A 177 2.81 8.53 -21.80
CA LYS A 177 1.35 8.37 -21.80
C LYS A 177 0.79 8.54 -20.37
N PRO A 178 0.88 9.76 -19.79
CA PRO A 178 0.53 9.99 -18.38
C PRO A 178 -0.92 9.61 -18.04
N GLY A 179 -1.87 9.84 -18.96
CA GLY A 179 -3.27 9.45 -18.75
C GLY A 179 -3.47 7.93 -18.65
N LEU A 180 -2.81 7.16 -19.53
CA LEU A 180 -2.86 5.69 -19.48
C LEU A 180 -2.11 5.15 -18.26
N SER A 181 -0.94 5.72 -17.92
CA SER A 181 -0.20 5.39 -16.71
C SER A 181 -1.07 5.55 -15.46
N LYS A 182 -1.74 6.69 -15.33
CA LYS A 182 -2.66 6.98 -14.23
C LYS A 182 -3.83 5.99 -14.18
N LEU A 183 -4.47 5.72 -15.33
CA LEU A 183 -5.57 4.76 -15.41
C LEU A 183 -5.13 3.35 -14.97
N LEU A 184 -4.02 2.84 -15.51
CA LEU A 184 -3.50 1.51 -15.16
C LEU A 184 -3.17 1.42 -13.67
N ARG A 185 -2.57 2.46 -13.10
CA ARG A 185 -2.22 2.50 -11.68
C ARG A 185 -3.47 2.55 -10.79
N ILE A 186 -4.49 3.33 -11.14
CA ILE A 186 -5.77 3.33 -10.42
C ILE A 186 -6.44 1.95 -10.48
N LEU A 187 -6.51 1.35 -11.67
CA LEU A 187 -7.13 0.03 -11.84
C LEU A 187 -6.37 -1.06 -11.09
N ALA A 188 -5.04 -1.01 -11.07
CA ALA A 188 -4.20 -1.95 -10.35
C ALA A 188 -4.44 -1.96 -8.83
N PHE A 189 -4.97 -0.89 -8.25
CA PHE A 189 -5.33 -0.87 -6.82
C PHE A 189 -6.84 -0.96 -6.57
N ALA A 190 -7.67 -0.39 -7.45
CA ALA A 190 -9.12 -0.43 -7.32
C ALA A 190 -9.70 -1.84 -7.52
N TYR A 191 -9.19 -2.59 -8.51
CA TYR A 191 -9.65 -3.95 -8.77
C TYR A 191 -9.41 -4.93 -7.60
N PRO A 192 -8.18 -5.08 -7.05
CA PRO A 192 -7.97 -5.93 -5.89
C PRO A 192 -8.72 -5.42 -4.66
N TYR A 193 -8.83 -4.11 -4.45
CA TYR A 193 -9.65 -3.58 -3.35
C TYR A 193 -11.12 -3.99 -3.44
N ILE A 194 -11.73 -3.93 -4.63
CA ILE A 194 -13.12 -4.34 -4.83
C ILE A 194 -13.29 -5.83 -4.56
N TRP A 195 -12.36 -6.65 -5.03
CA TRP A 195 -12.35 -8.09 -4.77
C TRP A 195 -12.21 -8.38 -3.26
N ASP A 196 -11.22 -7.79 -2.62
CA ASP A 196 -10.91 -8.02 -1.21
C ASP A 196 -12.03 -7.50 -0.31
N SER A 197 -12.66 -6.38 -0.66
CA SER A 197 -13.76 -5.79 0.10
C SER A 197 -15.12 -6.43 -0.20
N PHE A 198 -15.21 -7.41 -1.10
CA PHE A 198 -16.47 -8.08 -1.42
C PHE A 198 -17.24 -8.59 -0.18
N PRO A 199 -16.62 -9.25 0.81
CA PRO A 199 -17.29 -9.65 2.04
C PRO A 199 -17.97 -8.49 2.79
N ILE A 200 -17.32 -7.33 2.80
CA ILE A 200 -17.84 -6.12 3.45
C ILE A 200 -18.99 -5.54 2.63
N PHE A 201 -18.82 -5.38 1.32
CA PHE A 201 -19.89 -4.89 0.44
C PHE A 201 -21.12 -5.77 0.50
N TYR A 202 -20.94 -7.09 0.58
CA TYR A 202 -22.05 -8.02 0.76
C TYR A 202 -22.79 -7.76 2.08
N ARG A 203 -22.06 -7.68 3.21
CA ARG A 203 -22.64 -7.50 4.54
C ARG A 203 -23.27 -6.12 4.76
N LEU A 204 -22.72 -5.07 4.16
CA LEU A 204 -23.14 -3.69 4.40
C LEU A 204 -24.09 -3.13 3.35
N LEU A 205 -23.89 -3.46 2.07
CA LEU A 205 -24.59 -2.80 0.96
C LEU A 205 -25.61 -3.72 0.28
N LEU A 206 -25.23 -4.96 0.01
CA LEU A 206 -26.08 -5.87 -0.78
C LEU A 206 -27.15 -6.54 0.07
N PHE A 207 -26.78 -7.05 1.24
CA PHE A 207 -27.66 -7.82 2.11
C PHE A 207 -27.50 -7.43 3.60
N PRO A 208 -27.80 -6.16 3.96
CA PRO A 208 -27.73 -5.72 5.34
C PRO A 208 -28.66 -6.55 6.23
N GLY A 209 -28.17 -6.98 7.39
CA GLY A 209 -28.93 -7.79 8.35
C GLY A 209 -28.93 -9.30 8.12
N VAL A 210 -28.42 -9.79 6.97
CA VAL A 210 -28.34 -11.24 6.70
C VAL A 210 -27.18 -11.91 7.44
N SER A 211 -26.12 -11.17 7.74
CA SER A 211 -25.02 -11.63 8.61
C SER A 211 -25.07 -10.94 9.96
N ALA A 212 -24.44 -11.56 10.96
CA ALA A 212 -24.35 -11.03 12.32
C ALA A 212 -24.01 -9.52 12.35
N GLN A 213 -24.91 -8.76 12.95
CA GLN A 213 -24.74 -7.33 13.20
C GLN A 213 -23.99 -7.17 14.52
N ASN A 214 -22.85 -6.48 14.49
CA ASN A 214 -22.00 -6.29 15.64
C ASN A 214 -21.24 -4.96 15.53
N GLU A 215 -20.48 -4.63 16.56
CA GLU A 215 -19.71 -3.38 16.64
C GLU A 215 -18.70 -3.21 15.49
N ALA A 216 -18.26 -4.29 14.84
CA ALA A 216 -17.33 -4.23 13.71
C ALA A 216 -17.90 -3.46 12.51
N ILE A 217 -19.23 -3.43 12.35
CA ILE A 217 -19.91 -2.77 11.23
C ILE A 217 -19.58 -1.28 11.16
N LEU A 218 -19.56 -0.60 12.31
CA LEU A 218 -19.21 0.82 12.36
C LEU A 218 -17.77 1.04 11.87
N TYR A 219 -16.85 0.16 12.23
CA TYR A 219 -15.45 0.24 11.80
C TYR A 219 -15.28 -0.10 10.31
N HIS A 220 -16.05 -1.05 9.77
CA HIS A 220 -16.09 -1.31 8.33
C HIS A 220 -16.57 -0.09 7.53
N TRP A 221 -17.60 0.63 8.02
CA TRP A 221 -18.03 1.90 7.42
C TRP A 221 -16.94 2.99 7.48
N LYS A 222 -16.29 3.16 8.64
CA LYS A 222 -15.17 4.10 8.79
C LYS A 222 -14.01 3.76 7.85
N HIS A 223 -13.66 2.48 7.73
CA HIS A 223 -12.66 1.99 6.79
C HIS A 223 -13.02 2.36 5.35
N MET A 224 -14.24 2.04 4.89
CA MET A 224 -14.70 2.38 3.55
C MET A 224 -14.66 3.89 3.27
N ALA A 225 -15.12 4.70 4.22
CA ALA A 225 -15.11 6.16 4.09
C ALA A 225 -13.67 6.70 3.94
N MET A 226 -12.74 6.22 4.77
CA MET A 226 -11.33 6.63 4.69
C MET A 226 -10.65 6.15 3.39
N THR A 227 -10.97 4.95 2.90
CA THR A 227 -10.44 4.44 1.63
C THR A 227 -10.97 5.23 0.43
N LEU A 228 -12.25 5.63 0.43
CA LEU A 228 -12.83 6.49 -0.60
C LEU A 228 -12.18 7.88 -0.58
N LEU A 229 -11.96 8.44 0.61
CA LEU A 229 -11.28 9.72 0.77
C LEU A 229 -9.81 9.66 0.32
N ALA A 230 -9.09 8.58 0.62
CA ALA A 230 -7.75 8.33 0.11
C ALA A 230 -7.74 8.30 -1.43
N SER A 231 -8.67 7.54 -2.03
CA SER A 231 -8.80 7.43 -3.48
C SER A 231 -9.11 8.78 -4.14
N PHE A 232 -9.92 9.61 -3.48
CA PHE A 232 -10.19 10.98 -3.90
C PHE A 232 -8.91 11.83 -3.93
N PHE A 233 -8.15 11.90 -2.83
CA PHE A 233 -6.92 12.71 -2.77
C PHE A 233 -5.88 12.24 -3.81
N TYR A 234 -5.68 10.93 -3.91
CA TYR A 234 -4.76 10.34 -4.87
C TYR A 234 -5.14 10.67 -6.32
N SER A 235 -6.43 10.62 -6.65
CA SER A 235 -6.90 10.83 -8.02
C SER A 235 -7.05 12.30 -8.40
N ALA A 236 -7.48 13.15 -7.46
CA ALA A 236 -7.83 14.53 -7.73
C ALA A 236 -6.63 15.49 -7.71
N HIS A 237 -5.52 15.12 -7.04
CA HIS A 237 -4.37 16.00 -6.78
C HIS A 237 -4.78 17.33 -6.11
N LEU A 238 -5.70 17.24 -5.16
CA LEU A 238 -6.16 18.39 -4.39
C LEU A 238 -5.55 18.37 -2.99
N PRO A 239 -5.15 19.53 -2.44
CA PRO A 239 -5.43 20.89 -2.94
C PRO A 239 -4.38 21.50 -3.89
N GLU A 240 -3.21 20.89 -4.07
CA GLU A 240 -2.05 21.43 -4.79
C GLU A 240 -2.31 21.75 -6.26
N ARG A 241 -3.26 21.05 -6.92
CA ARG A 241 -3.69 21.39 -8.28
C ARG A 241 -4.38 22.76 -8.38
N LEU A 242 -5.03 23.24 -7.32
CA LEU A 242 -5.73 24.53 -7.30
C LEU A 242 -4.84 25.69 -6.86
N ALA A 243 -3.81 25.41 -6.06
CA ALA A 243 -2.84 26.41 -5.63
C ALA A 243 -1.41 25.83 -5.71
N PRO A 244 -0.83 25.72 -6.92
CA PRO A 244 0.53 25.23 -7.11
C PRO A 244 1.54 26.04 -6.31
N GLY A 245 2.52 25.38 -5.69
CA GLY A 245 3.54 26.03 -4.86
C GLY A 245 3.15 26.23 -3.39
N LEU A 246 1.85 26.27 -3.06
CA LEU A 246 1.38 26.54 -1.69
C LEU A 246 1.52 25.31 -0.78
N PHE A 247 1.35 24.11 -1.35
CA PHE A 247 1.33 22.84 -0.63
C PHE A 247 2.59 22.00 -0.83
N ASP A 248 3.69 22.63 -1.29
CA ASP A 248 4.92 21.94 -1.68
C ASP A 248 5.53 21.08 -0.56
N TYR A 249 5.41 21.53 0.68
CA TYR A 249 5.99 20.86 1.85
C TYR A 249 4.94 20.18 2.71
N VAL A 250 3.74 20.76 2.83
CA VAL A 250 2.69 20.32 3.76
C VAL A 250 1.33 20.40 3.09
N GLY A 251 0.55 19.33 3.21
CA GLY A 251 -0.87 19.29 2.87
C GLY A 251 -1.18 18.98 1.41
N HIS A 252 -0.21 18.62 0.58
CA HIS A 252 -0.50 18.13 -0.77
C HIS A 252 -1.16 16.75 -0.73
N SER A 253 -1.87 16.40 -1.81
CA SER A 253 -2.81 15.28 -1.84
C SER A 253 -2.17 13.94 -1.49
N HIS A 254 -0.91 13.70 -1.92
CA HIS A 254 -0.22 12.45 -1.62
C HIS A 254 0.04 12.25 -0.12
N GLN A 255 0.31 13.32 0.64
CA GLN A 255 0.40 13.25 2.11
C GLN A 255 -0.96 12.93 2.73
N LEU A 256 -2.02 13.59 2.25
CA LEU A 256 -3.38 13.36 2.73
C LEU A 256 -3.86 11.94 2.40
N PHE A 257 -3.48 11.43 1.23
CA PHE A 257 -3.68 10.05 0.81
C PHE A 257 -3.02 9.08 1.81
N HIS A 258 -1.73 9.26 2.12
CA HIS A 258 -1.04 8.43 3.11
C HIS A 258 -1.75 8.42 4.46
N VAL A 259 -2.10 9.60 4.99
CA VAL A 259 -2.84 9.72 6.26
C VAL A 259 -4.15 8.95 6.21
N CYS A 260 -4.94 9.10 5.14
CA CYS A 260 -6.21 8.40 4.99
C CYS A 260 -6.02 6.88 4.89
N VAL A 261 -5.01 6.39 4.17
CA VAL A 261 -4.71 4.95 4.06
C VAL A 261 -4.32 4.36 5.41
N ILE A 262 -3.46 5.02 6.19
CA ILE A 262 -3.09 4.56 7.52
C ILE A 262 -4.31 4.50 8.46
N LEU A 263 -5.15 5.54 8.45
CA LEU A 263 -6.38 5.55 9.23
C LEU A 263 -7.33 4.44 8.76
N ALA A 264 -7.45 4.22 7.45
CA ALA A 264 -8.24 3.12 6.90
C ALA A 264 -7.72 1.75 7.37
N THR A 265 -6.41 1.52 7.37
CA THR A 265 -5.79 0.29 7.91
C THR A 265 -6.05 0.12 9.39
N HIS A 266 -5.97 1.20 10.19
CA HIS A 266 -6.30 1.12 11.62
C HIS A 266 -7.77 0.71 11.83
N MET A 267 -8.71 1.37 11.14
CA MET A 267 -10.14 1.03 11.25
C MET A 267 -10.44 -0.39 10.77
N GLN A 268 -9.77 -0.83 9.70
CA GLN A 268 -9.85 -2.21 9.22
C GLN A 268 -9.33 -3.21 10.26
N THR A 269 -8.23 -2.90 10.92
CA THR A 269 -7.66 -3.75 11.98
C THR A 269 -8.66 -3.92 13.13
N GLU A 270 -9.27 -2.83 13.59
CA GLU A 270 -10.32 -2.89 14.63
C GLU A 270 -11.52 -3.71 14.19
N ALA A 271 -11.99 -3.51 12.96
CA ALA A 271 -13.12 -4.25 12.41
C ALA A 271 -12.85 -5.77 12.35
N ILE A 272 -11.67 -6.15 11.87
CA ILE A 272 -11.26 -7.56 11.77
C ILE A 272 -11.08 -8.18 13.15
N LEU A 273 -10.50 -7.46 14.13
CA LEU A 273 -10.37 -7.94 15.51
C LEU A 273 -11.73 -8.17 16.16
N LEU A 274 -12.67 -7.25 15.96
CA LEU A 274 -14.04 -7.39 16.45
C LEU A 274 -14.74 -8.58 15.78
N ASP A 275 -14.65 -8.73 14.46
CA ASP A 275 -15.22 -9.88 13.75
C ASP A 275 -14.58 -11.20 14.24
N LYS A 276 -13.26 -11.24 14.42
CA LYS A 276 -12.51 -12.39 14.94
C LYS A 276 -12.96 -12.78 16.35
N ALA A 277 -13.20 -11.81 17.23
CA ALA A 277 -13.63 -12.08 18.60
C ALA A 277 -15.11 -12.48 18.67
N LEU A 278 -15.99 -11.65 18.09
CA LEU A 278 -17.43 -11.77 18.24
C LEU A 278 -18.03 -12.93 17.43
N ARG A 279 -17.37 -13.35 16.34
CA ARG A 279 -17.84 -14.46 15.50
C ARG A 279 -17.11 -15.78 15.76
N ARG A 280 -16.22 -15.84 16.75
CA ARG A 280 -15.33 -16.99 16.98
C ARG A 280 -16.06 -18.32 17.09
N GLU A 281 -17.01 -18.44 18.03
CA GLU A 281 -17.71 -19.69 18.30
C GLU A 281 -18.47 -20.20 17.06
N TRP A 282 -19.18 -19.29 16.40
CA TRP A 282 -19.94 -19.62 15.19
C TRP A 282 -19.02 -20.00 14.01
N LEU A 283 -17.93 -19.26 13.78
CA LEU A 283 -16.99 -19.56 12.70
C LEU A 283 -16.31 -20.90 12.88
N LEU A 284 -15.92 -21.25 14.11
CA LEU A 284 -15.32 -22.54 14.44
C LEU A 284 -16.32 -23.70 14.32
N ALA A 285 -17.62 -23.45 14.54
CA ALA A 285 -18.67 -24.45 14.35
C ALA A 285 -19.02 -24.68 12.88
N VAL A 286 -18.96 -23.63 12.04
CA VAL A 286 -19.45 -23.66 10.66
C VAL A 286 -18.33 -23.82 9.62
N SER A 287 -17.09 -23.50 9.98
CA SER A 287 -15.95 -23.55 9.08
C SER A 287 -14.66 -24.00 9.75
N GLN A 288 -13.80 -24.66 8.98
CA GLN A 288 -12.46 -24.99 9.46
C GLN A 288 -11.55 -23.76 9.39
N PRO A 289 -10.70 -23.55 10.40
CA PRO A 289 -9.60 -22.59 10.31
C PRO A 289 -8.69 -22.87 9.12
N PHE A 290 -7.99 -21.85 8.66
CA PHE A 290 -6.97 -22.02 7.63
C PHE A 290 -5.86 -22.94 8.12
N SER A 291 -5.44 -23.87 7.28
CA SER A 291 -4.25 -24.67 7.55
C SER A 291 -2.98 -23.85 7.29
N PHE A 292 -1.90 -24.24 7.95
CA PHE A 292 -0.59 -23.61 7.75
C PHE A 292 -0.18 -23.66 6.28
N LEU A 293 -0.39 -24.82 5.63
CA LEU A 293 -0.06 -25.02 4.23
C LEU A 293 -0.85 -24.08 3.31
N GLN A 294 -2.14 -23.84 3.57
CA GLN A 294 -2.94 -22.91 2.76
C GLN A 294 -2.41 -21.48 2.84
N ILE A 295 -2.13 -21.00 4.05
CA ILE A 295 -1.59 -19.65 4.27
C ILE A 295 -0.18 -19.54 3.66
N ALA A 296 0.70 -20.50 3.97
CA ALA A 296 2.06 -20.51 3.49
C ALA A 296 2.13 -20.57 1.96
N ALA A 297 1.30 -21.40 1.32
CA ALA A 297 1.23 -21.48 -0.14
C ALA A 297 0.73 -20.16 -0.76
N ALA A 298 -0.32 -19.55 -0.21
CA ALA A 298 -0.83 -18.28 -0.71
C ALA A 298 0.23 -17.16 -0.63
N LEU A 299 0.91 -17.05 0.51
CA LEU A 299 1.98 -16.07 0.71
C LEU A 299 3.20 -16.35 -0.19
N LEU A 300 3.64 -17.60 -0.26
CA LEU A 300 4.80 -17.98 -1.06
C LEU A 300 4.57 -17.72 -2.55
N LEU A 301 3.42 -18.14 -3.08
CA LEU A 301 3.06 -17.88 -4.48
C LEU A 301 2.99 -16.38 -4.75
N CYS A 302 2.35 -15.62 -3.87
CA CYS A 302 2.29 -14.16 -3.97
C CYS A 302 3.67 -13.52 -4.00
N LEU A 303 4.57 -13.93 -3.09
CA LEU A 303 5.93 -13.41 -3.03
C LEU A 303 6.72 -13.77 -4.29
N ILE A 304 6.65 -15.02 -4.75
CA ILE A 304 7.34 -15.47 -5.97
C ILE A 304 6.88 -14.65 -7.18
N PHE A 305 5.57 -14.53 -7.40
CA PHE A 305 5.06 -13.80 -8.57
C PHE A 305 5.27 -12.29 -8.47
N SER A 306 5.10 -11.69 -7.29
CA SER A 306 5.30 -10.24 -7.11
C SER A 306 6.77 -9.87 -7.25
N LEU A 307 7.68 -10.61 -6.60
CA LEU A 307 9.12 -10.40 -6.76
C LEU A 307 9.57 -10.73 -8.19
N GLY A 308 9.01 -11.75 -8.83
CA GLY A 308 9.26 -12.07 -10.23
C GLY A 308 8.91 -10.89 -11.16
N ASN A 309 7.73 -10.27 -10.96
CA ASN A 309 7.36 -9.04 -11.67
C ASN A 309 8.35 -7.90 -11.40
N ILE A 310 8.68 -7.64 -10.14
CA ILE A 310 9.59 -6.56 -9.74
C ILE A 310 10.98 -6.77 -10.37
N ILE A 311 11.51 -7.99 -10.34
CA ILE A 311 12.81 -8.34 -10.94
C ILE A 311 12.75 -8.18 -12.45
N TYR A 312 11.70 -8.68 -13.10
CA TYR A 312 11.52 -8.55 -14.55
C TYR A 312 11.50 -7.09 -15.01
N PHE A 313 10.68 -6.25 -14.38
CA PHE A 313 10.61 -4.83 -14.72
C PHE A 313 11.88 -4.07 -14.31
N SER A 314 12.53 -4.45 -13.21
CA SER A 314 13.82 -3.88 -12.85
C SER A 314 14.88 -4.19 -13.91
N ALA A 315 14.96 -5.43 -14.40
CA ALA A 315 15.88 -5.81 -15.47
C ALA A 315 15.60 -5.03 -16.77
N ALA A 316 14.33 -4.84 -17.13
CA ALA A 316 13.94 -4.06 -18.31
C ALA A 316 14.43 -2.60 -18.24
N LEU A 317 14.48 -1.98 -17.06
CA LEU A 317 15.04 -0.62 -16.88
C LEU A 317 16.53 -0.53 -17.21
N TYR A 318 17.29 -1.61 -17.00
CA TYR A 318 18.73 -1.64 -17.32
C TYR A 318 19.00 -1.95 -18.79
N GLN A 319 18.06 -2.61 -19.47
CA GLN A 319 18.17 -2.96 -20.89
C GLN A 319 17.70 -1.83 -21.81
N THR A 320 16.87 -0.91 -21.31
CA THR A 320 16.41 0.23 -22.11
C THR A 320 17.49 1.32 -22.10
N PRO A 321 18.03 1.75 -23.25
CA PRO A 321 19.00 2.85 -23.31
C PRO A 321 18.37 4.12 -22.73
N GLU A 322 19.12 4.89 -21.91
CA GLU A 322 18.65 6.23 -21.57
C GLU A 322 18.60 7.04 -22.87
N PRO A 323 17.46 7.68 -23.21
CA PRO A 323 17.44 8.63 -24.30
C PRO A 323 18.48 9.71 -23.98
N GLU A 324 19.44 9.92 -24.89
CA GLU A 324 20.45 10.96 -24.76
C GLU A 324 19.74 12.26 -24.35
N SER A 325 20.11 12.80 -23.19
CA SER A 325 19.71 14.15 -22.84
C SER A 325 20.18 15.02 -23.99
N GLN A 326 19.25 15.63 -24.73
CA GLN A 326 19.58 16.68 -25.68
C GLN A 326 20.47 17.66 -24.93
N LYS A 327 21.78 17.65 -25.26
CA LYS A 327 22.65 18.78 -25.01
C LYS A 327 21.94 19.94 -25.68
N LYS A 328 21.29 20.80 -24.90
CA LYS A 328 21.02 22.16 -25.34
C LYS A 328 22.40 22.80 -25.48
N GLU A 329 22.97 22.67 -26.67
CA GLU A 329 23.88 23.68 -27.18
C GLU A 329 23.08 24.98 -27.22
N THR A 330 23.42 25.91 -26.33
CA THR A 330 23.34 27.35 -26.55
C THR A 330 24.17 28.05 -25.49
#